data_AF-A0A496WT82-F1
#
_entry.id   AF-A0A496WT82-F1
#
_cell.length_a   1.000
_cell.length_b   1.000
_cell.length_c   1.000
_cell.angle_alpha   90.00
_cell.angle_beta   90.00
_cell.angle_gamma   90.00
#
_symmetry.space_group_name_H-M   'P 1'
#
loop_
_entity.id
_entity.type
_entity.pdbx_description
1 polymer ?
#
loop_
_entity_poly.entity_id
_entity_poly.type
_entity_poly.pdbx_seq_one_letter_code
_entity_poly.pdbx_strand_id
1 'polypeptide(L)'
;MPVGSQIWKEGFPWFVVPSAVSGNQISWFVTDGGIGDADGAANGSITDPAGAATAIVLPVPVLGLGAWLLLVLSVGGVGLRFRKSA
;
A
#
# COMPACT_ATOMS: atom_id res chain seq x y z
N MET A 1 9.08 -15.14 -14.47
CA MET A 1 8.23 -14.47 -13.45
C MET A 1 7.59 -13.25 -14.09
N PRO A 2 6.44 -12.76 -13.61
CA PRO A 2 5.83 -11.56 -14.17
C PRO A 2 6.79 -10.36 -14.11
N VAL A 3 6.77 -9.52 -15.15
CA VAL A 3 7.50 -8.25 -15.15
C VAL A 3 7.02 -7.38 -13.98
N GLY A 4 7.94 -6.72 -13.30
CA GLY A 4 7.64 -5.88 -12.13
C GLY A 4 7.45 -6.67 -10.83
N SER A 5 7.83 -7.95 -10.78
CA SER A 5 7.85 -8.72 -9.54
C SER A 5 8.79 -8.09 -8.52
N GLN A 6 8.34 -7.98 -7.28
CA GLN A 6 9.08 -7.44 -6.15
C GLN A 6 8.98 -8.41 -4.97
N ILE A 7 9.94 -8.34 -4.05
CA ILE A 7 9.82 -9.02 -2.76
C ILE A 7 9.13 -8.12 -1.77
N TRP A 8 8.09 -8.66 -1.16
CA TRP A 8 7.33 -8.05 -0.09
C TRP A 8 7.64 -8.75 1.22
N LYS A 9 7.92 -7.95 2.23
CA LYS A 9 8.19 -8.37 3.60
C LYS A 9 7.01 -8.04 4.48
N GLU A 10 6.75 -8.94 5.42
CA GLU A 10 5.73 -8.70 6.44
C GLU A 10 6.10 -7.49 7.30
N GLY A 11 5.07 -6.76 7.71
CA GLY A 11 5.18 -5.51 8.46
C GLY A 11 3.82 -4.85 8.54
N PHE A 12 3.72 -3.78 9.33
CA PHE A 12 2.52 -2.94 9.39
C PHE A 12 2.87 -1.49 8.98
N PRO A 13 2.73 -1.12 7.70
CA PRO A 13 2.26 -1.93 6.56
C PRO A 13 3.35 -2.89 6.02
N TRP A 14 2.93 -3.82 5.15
CA TRP A 14 3.86 -4.59 4.32
C TRP A 14 4.70 -3.64 3.46
N PHE A 15 5.96 -4.00 3.23
CA PHE A 15 6.88 -3.13 2.50
C PHE A 15 7.73 -3.92 1.50
N VAL A 16 8.22 -3.21 0.49
CA VAL A 16 9.07 -3.76 -0.56
C VAL A 16 10.53 -3.68 -0.15
N VAL A 17 11.29 -4.75 -0.34
CA VAL A 17 12.75 -4.73 -0.21
C VAL A 17 13.43 -4.54 -1.56
N PRO A 18 14.57 -3.83 -1.63
CA PRO A 18 15.38 -3.76 -2.83
C PRO A 18 15.78 -5.16 -3.31
N SER A 19 15.46 -5.48 -4.56
CA SER A 19 15.69 -6.80 -5.14
C SER A 19 16.11 -6.70 -6.60
N ALA A 20 16.98 -7.63 -7.04
CA ALA A 20 17.32 -7.81 -8.44
C ALA A 20 16.49 -8.95 -9.05
N VAL A 21 16.02 -8.76 -10.28
CA VAL A 21 15.12 -9.67 -10.99
C VAL A 21 15.81 -10.12 -12.28
N SER A 22 16.09 -11.41 -12.43
CA SER A 22 16.70 -12.00 -13.63
C SER A 22 15.96 -13.27 -14.07
N GLY A 23 15.25 -13.20 -15.19
CA GLY A 23 14.50 -14.33 -15.77
C GLY A 23 13.36 -14.83 -14.89
N ASN A 24 13.61 -15.87 -14.10
CA ASN A 24 12.67 -16.41 -13.10
C ASN A 24 13.26 -16.46 -11.67
N GLN A 25 14.38 -15.77 -11.44
CA GLN A 25 15.02 -15.62 -10.13
C GLN A 25 14.95 -14.18 -9.64
N ILE A 26 14.66 -14.04 -8.35
CA ILE A 26 14.71 -12.76 -7.63
C ILE A 26 15.70 -12.90 -6.47
N SER A 27 16.59 -11.92 -6.34
CA SER A 27 17.67 -11.91 -5.36
C SER A 27 17.58 -10.65 -4.51
N TRP A 28 17.70 -10.79 -3.19
CA TRP A 28 17.76 -9.68 -2.24
C TRP A 28 18.70 -10.04 -1.09
N PHE A 29 19.05 -9.04 -0.30
CA PHE A 29 19.85 -9.21 0.91
C PHE A 29 19.03 -8.85 2.14
N VAL A 30 19.17 -9.65 3.17
CA VAL A 30 18.64 -9.41 4.51
C VAL A 30 19.79 -9.56 5.51
N THR A 31 19.78 -8.72 6.54
CA THR A 31 20.78 -8.75 7.62
C THR A 31 20.11 -9.24 8.89
N ASP A 32 20.77 -10.15 9.60
CA ASP A 32 20.37 -10.63 10.93
C ASP A 32 20.24 -9.47 11.92
N GLY A 33 19.09 -9.34 12.57
CA GLY A 33 18.71 -8.19 13.39
C GLY A 33 18.42 -6.90 12.61
N GLY A 34 18.38 -6.97 11.28
CA GLY A 34 18.15 -5.83 10.39
C GLY A 34 16.70 -5.69 9.92
N ILE A 35 16.46 -4.69 9.07
CA ILE A 35 15.15 -4.52 8.43
C ILE A 35 14.85 -5.75 7.55
N GLY A 36 13.68 -6.36 7.77
CA GLY A 36 13.26 -7.57 7.07
C GLY A 36 13.61 -8.86 7.82
N ASP A 37 14.36 -8.80 8.92
CA ASP A 37 14.35 -9.90 9.87
C ASP A 37 13.12 -9.78 10.77
N ALA A 38 12.29 -10.83 10.82
CA ALA A 38 10.94 -10.71 11.39
C ALA A 38 10.94 -10.45 12.90
N ASP A 39 11.90 -11.02 13.64
CA ASP A 39 12.05 -10.76 15.08
C ASP A 39 12.95 -9.54 15.37
N GLY A 40 13.69 -9.06 14.37
CA GLY A 40 14.61 -7.94 14.46
C GLY A 40 15.78 -8.17 15.42
N ALA A 41 16.09 -9.41 15.81
CA ALA A 41 17.12 -9.72 16.79
C ALA A 41 18.40 -10.24 16.12
N ALA A 42 19.54 -9.58 16.36
CA ALA A 42 20.84 -10.06 15.89
C ALA A 42 21.30 -11.26 16.74
N ASN A 43 20.85 -12.47 16.38
CA ASN A 43 21.05 -13.68 17.17
C ASN A 43 21.61 -14.86 16.34
N GLY A 44 22.02 -14.61 15.08
CA GLY A 44 22.51 -15.60 14.15
C GLY A 44 21.41 -16.41 13.45
N SER A 45 20.15 -16.00 13.58
CA SER A 45 19.00 -16.65 12.96
C SER A 45 18.12 -15.60 12.30
N ILE A 46 17.88 -15.79 11.01
CA ILE A 46 17.00 -14.91 10.24
C ILE A 46 15.65 -15.60 10.07
N THR A 47 14.60 -14.97 10.56
CA THR A 47 13.22 -15.38 10.26
C THR A 47 12.72 -14.53 9.09
N ASP A 48 12.67 -15.11 7.88
CA ASP A 48 12.39 -14.39 6.63
C ASP A 48 11.07 -14.80 5.94
N PRO A 49 9.90 -14.51 6.52
CA PRO A 49 8.63 -14.59 5.79
C PRO A 49 8.62 -13.48 4.73
N ALA A 50 8.65 -13.91 3.46
CA ALA A 50 8.69 -13.04 2.30
C ALA A 50 7.82 -13.62 1.18
N GLY A 51 7.27 -12.75 0.33
CA GLY A 51 6.46 -13.13 -0.81
C GLY A 51 6.87 -12.39 -2.08
N ALA A 52 6.99 -13.11 -3.20
CA ALA A 52 7.12 -12.47 -4.50
C ALA A 52 5.74 -12.05 -5.01
N ALA A 53 5.55 -10.75 -5.23
CA ALA A 53 4.30 -10.21 -5.75
C ALA A 53 4.57 -9.04 -6.70
N THR A 54 3.66 -8.84 -7.66
CA THR A 54 3.61 -7.64 -8.49
C THR A 54 2.64 -6.65 -7.87
N ALA A 55 3.09 -5.40 -7.67
CA ALA A 55 2.18 -4.34 -7.26
C ALA A 55 1.13 -4.09 -8.35
N ILE A 56 -0.14 -4.22 -8.00
CA ILE A 56 -1.25 -3.84 -8.88
C ILE A 56 -1.76 -2.50 -8.37
N VAL A 57 -1.48 -1.43 -9.11
CA VAL A 57 -2.07 -0.12 -8.83
C VAL A 57 -3.43 -0.07 -9.51
N LEU A 58 -4.48 -0.23 -8.71
CA LEU A 58 -5.83 0.01 -9.18
C LEU A 58 -6.19 1.49 -8.98
N PRO A 59 -6.89 2.12 -9.93
CA PRO A 59 -7.37 3.47 -9.74
C PRO A 59 -8.31 3.53 -8.54
N VAL A 60 -8.13 4.52 -7.67
CA VAL A 60 -9.06 4.80 -6.58
C VAL A 60 -10.37 5.28 -7.20
N PRO A 61 -11.52 4.64 -6.90
CA PRO A 61 -12.80 5.10 -7.42
C PRO A 61 -13.06 6.54 -6.97
N VAL A 62 -13.39 7.41 -7.94
CA VAL A 62 -13.80 8.79 -7.68
C VAL A 62 -15.28 8.96 -7.98
N LEU A 63 -15.91 9.92 -7.30
CA LEU A 63 -17.29 10.28 -7.61
C LEU A 63 -17.39 10.79 -9.05
N GLY A 64 -18.42 10.32 -9.77
CA GLY A 64 -18.80 10.90 -11.05
C GLY A 64 -19.36 12.31 -10.88
N LEU A 65 -19.40 13.09 -11.96
CA LEU A 65 -19.87 14.49 -11.95
C LEU A 65 -21.26 14.65 -11.30
N GLY A 66 -22.21 13.76 -11.58
CA GLY A 66 -23.55 13.80 -10.98
C GLY A 66 -23.53 13.60 -9.46
N ALA A 67 -22.69 12.70 -8.95
CA ALA A 67 -22.54 12.49 -7.51
C ALA A 67 -21.86 13.69 -6.83
N TRP A 68 -20.89 14.33 -7.50
CA TRP A 68 -20.34 15.60 -7.04
C TRP A 68 -21.39 16.72 -6.98
N LEU A 69 -22.23 16.86 -8.01
CA LEU A 69 -23.30 17.84 -8.03
C LEU A 69 -24.31 17.61 -6.89
N LEU A 70 -24.70 16.36 -6.65
CA LEU A 70 -25.58 15.99 -5.54
C LEU A 70 -24.92 16.29 -4.18
N LEU A 71 -23.63 16.01 -4.02
CA LEU A 71 -22.90 16.33 -2.79
C LEU A 71 -22.90 17.84 -2.52
N VAL A 72 -22.60 18.65 -3.54
CA VAL A 72 -22.61 20.11 -3.45
C VAL A 72 -24.01 20.64 -3.11
N LEU A 73 -25.06 20.11 -3.76
CA LEU A 73 -26.44 20.49 -3.47
C LEU A 73 -26.88 20.08 -2.07
N SER A 74 -26.41 18.93 -1.58
CA SER A 74 -26.73 18.43 -0.24
C SER A 74 -26.08 19.30 0.83
N VAL A 75 -24.80 19.60 0.69
CA VAL A 75 -24.06 20.47 1.64
C VAL A 75 -24.56 21.92 1.56
N GLY A 76 -24.71 22.46 0.35
CA GLY A 76 -25.18 23.83 0.12
C GLY A 76 -26.65 24.03 0.51
N GLY A 77 -27.52 23.07 0.23
CA GLY A 77 -28.94 23.10 0.60
C GLY A 77 -29.17 23.03 2.11
N VAL A 78 -28.32 22.31 2.83
CA VAL A 78 -28.33 22.30 4.30
C VAL A 78 -27.85 23.65 4.85
N GLY A 79 -26.77 24.22 4.30
CA GLY A 79 -26.28 25.55 4.69
C GLY A 79 -27.31 26.68 4.49
N LEU A 80 -28.08 26.62 3.41
CA LEU A 80 -29.16 27.59 3.12
C LEU A 80 -30.35 27.47 4.08
N ARG A 81 -30.63 26.28 4.63
CA ARG A 81 -31.70 26.07 5.63
C ARG A 81 -31.34 26.69 6.99
N PHE A 82 -30.07 26.62 7.40
CA PHE A 82 -29.62 27.23 8.65
C PHE A 82 -29.58 28.76 8.61
N ARG A 83 -29.36 29.39 7.44
CA ARG A 83 -29.36 30.86 7.31
C ARG A 83 -30.75 31.51 7.43
N LYS A 84 -31.83 30.74 7.21
CA LYS A 84 -33.21 31.25 7.26
C LYS A 84 -33.85 31.20 8.64
N SER A 85 -33.16 30.63 9.64
CA SER A 85 -33.69 30.45 11.00
C SER A 85 -32.98 31.33 12.05
N ALA A 86 -32.26 32.37 11.61
CA ALA A 86 -31.59 33.37 12.43
C ALA A 86 -32.17 34.76 12.14
#